data_AF-A0A4Q5YUC8-F1
#
_entry.id   AF-A0A4Q5YUC8-F1
#
_cell.length_a   1.000
_cell.length_b   1.000
_cell.length_c   1.000
_cell.angle_alpha   90.00
_cell.angle_beta   90.00
_cell.angle_gamma   90.00
#
_symmetry.space_group_name_H-M   'P 1'
#
loop_
_entity.id
_entity.type
_entity.pdbx_description
1 polymer ?
#
loop_
_entity_poly.entity_id
_entity_poly.type
_entity_poly.pdbx_seq_one_letter_code
_entity_poly.pdbx_strand_id
1 'polypeptide(L)' 'MEKVILQFQTPQDFQSFRKMAGESIISVSIVELSIICNCALVDIASAINQFGAVVRDAPTQ' A
#
# COMPACT_ATOMS: atom_id res chain seq x y z
N MET A 1 -2.91 -2.81 -13.73
CA MET A 1 -2.29 -2.38 -12.46
C MET A 1 -2.76 -0.95 -12.21
N GLU A 2 -3.05 -0.63 -10.96
CA GLU A 2 -3.58 0.68 -10.57
C GLU A 2 -2.59 1.39 -9.65
N LYS A 3 -2.41 2.69 -9.89
CA LYS A 3 -1.61 3.54 -9.01
C LYS A 3 -2.47 3.96 -7.84
N VAL A 4 -2.18 3.42 -6.66
CA VAL A 4 -2.95 3.66 -5.44
C VAL A 4 -2.04 4.06 -4.30
N ILE A 5 -2.63 4.73 -3.30
CA ILE A 5 -1.99 4.94 -2.00
C ILE A 5 -2.66 3.99 -1.01
N LEU A 6 -1.87 3.12 -0.41
CA LEU A 6 -2.31 2.22 0.65
C LEU A 6 -1.86 2.81 1.99
N GLN A 7 -2.80 3.13 2.87
CA GLN A 7 -2.50 3.59 4.21
C GLN A 7 -2.78 2.51 5.25
N PHE A 8 -1.81 2.28 6.13
CA PHE A 8 -1.85 1.24 7.14
C PHE A 8 -2.03 1.85 8.53
N GLN A 9 -2.67 1.11 9.43
CA GLN A 9 -2.90 1.55 10.81
C GLN A 9 -1.71 1.23 11.71
N THR A 10 -1.00 0.14 11.44
CA THR A 10 0.11 -0.31 12.27
C THR A 10 1.43 -0.38 11.48
N PRO A 11 2.58 -0.13 12.13
CA PRO A 11 3.88 -0.34 11.52
C PRO A 11 4.13 -1.79 11.09
N GLN A 12 3.53 -2.76 11.79
CA GLN A 12 3.69 -4.18 11.49
C GLN A 12 3.06 -4.55 10.15
N ASP A 13 1.82 -4.10 9.91
CA ASP A 13 1.10 -4.35 8.65
C ASP A 13 1.78 -3.65 7.48
N PHE A 14 2.18 -2.39 7.69
CA PHE A 14 2.97 -1.62 6.73
C PHE A 14 4.24 -2.36 6.30
N GLN A 15 5.05 -2.84 7.27
CA GLN A 15 6.29 -3.55 6.94
C GLN A 15 6.02 -4.91 6.29
N SER A 16 4.95 -5.60 6.68
CA SER A 16 4.59 -6.91 6.12
C SER A 16 4.17 -6.77 4.66
N PHE A 17 3.28 -5.83 4.34
CA PHE A 17 2.88 -5.54 2.97
C PHE A 17 4.07 -5.03 2.14
N ARG A 18 4.91 -4.15 2.70
CA ARG A 18 6.09 -3.63 2.00
C ARG A 18 7.04 -4.74 1.54
N LYS A 19 7.24 -5.78 2.37
CA LYS A 19 8.07 -6.94 2.01
C LYS A 19 7.43 -7.80 0.93
N MET A 20 6.11 -7.91 0.93
CA MET A 20 5.34 -8.69 -0.04
C MET A 20 5.28 -8.01 -1.42
N ALA A 21 4.98 -6.71 -1.47
CA ALA A 21 4.70 -5.96 -2.69
C ALA A 21 5.94 -5.35 -3.36
N GLY A 22 7.15 -5.72 -2.95
CA GLY A 22 8.41 -4.98 -3.16
C GLY A 22 8.64 -4.42 -4.56
N GLU A 23 8.33 -5.17 -5.63
CA GLU A 23 8.54 -4.73 -7.02
C GLU A 23 7.49 -3.73 -7.53
N SER A 24 6.30 -3.70 -6.91
CA SER A 24 5.18 -2.84 -7.29
C SER A 24 5.21 -1.47 -6.58
N ILE A 25 6.09 -1.30 -5.59
CA ILE A 25 6.17 -0.10 -4.75
C ILE A 25 6.90 1.02 -5.50
N ILE A 26 6.25 2.18 -5.60
CA ILE A 26 6.80 3.41 -6.17
C ILE A 26 7.48 4.24 -5.08
N SER A 27 6.79 4.41 -3.95
CA SER A 27 7.28 5.23 -2.83
C SER A 27 6.66 4.77 -1.51
N VAL A 28 7.33 5.07 -0.41
CA VAL A 28 6.86 4.76 0.95
C VAL A 28 7.04 5.97 1.87
N SER A 29 6.05 6.22 2.72
CA SER A 29 6.13 7.17 3.83
C SER A 29 6.00 6.42 5.15
N ILE A 30 7.10 6.34 5.90
CA ILE A 30 7.11 5.65 7.20
C ILE A 30 6.34 6.48 8.25
N VAL A 31 6.41 7.80 8.15
CA VAL A 31 5.73 8.72 9.10
C VAL A 31 4.21 8.59 8.99
N GLU A 32 3.70 8.49 7.76
CA GLU A 32 2.26 8.38 7.49
C GLU A 32 1.76 6.93 7.40
N LEU A 33 2.68 5.96 7.52
CA LEU A 33 2.44 4.55 7.27
C LEU A 33 1.72 4.31 5.94
N SER A 34 2.18 4.97 4.88
CA SER A 34 1.56 4.93 3.55
C SER A 34 2.53 4.42 2.48
N ILE A 35 1.99 3.67 1.51
CA ILE A 35 2.73 3.10 0.39
C ILE A 35 2.03 3.51 -0.89
N ILE A 36 2.78 4.15 -1.78
CA ILE A 36 2.35 4.40 -3.15
C ILE A 36 2.85 3.23 -3.99
N CYS A 37 1.95 2.51 -4.63
CA CYS A 37 2.31 1.39 -5.50
C CYS A 37 1.53 1.41 -6.81
N ASN A 38 2.11 0.81 -7.85
CA ASN A 38 1.39 0.38 -9.04
C ASN A 38 1.02 -1.09 -8.86
N CYS A 39 0.00 -1.35 -8.06
CA CYS A 39 -0.35 -2.69 -7.60
C CYS A 39 -1.37 -3.37 -8.54
N ALA A 40 -1.35 -4.71 -8.59
CA ALA A 40 -2.46 -5.45 -9.17
C ALA A 40 -3.65 -5.45 -8.19
N LEU A 41 -4.87 -5.66 -8.70
CA LEU A 41 -6.08 -5.72 -7.87
C LEU A 41 -5.98 -6.78 -6.75
N VAL A 42 -5.27 -7.88 -6.98
CA VAL A 42 -5.02 -8.92 -5.96
C VAL A 42 -4.13 -8.44 -4.81
N ASP A 43 -3.13 -7.60 -5.09
CA ASP A 43 -2.24 -7.04 -4.08
C ASP A 43 -2.99 -5.99 -3.26
N ILE A 44 -3.80 -5.17 -3.93
CA ILE A 44 -4.69 -4.18 -3.29
C ILE A 44 -5.68 -4.90 -2.38
N ALA A 45 -6.32 -5.97 -2.85
CA ALA A 45 -7.24 -6.77 -2.05
C ALA A 45 -6.52 -7.42 -0.86
N SER A 46 -5.27 -7.85 -1.02
CA SER A 46 -4.46 -8.39 0.09
C SER A 46 -4.11 -7.30 1.10
N ALA A 47 -3.74 -6.10 0.64
CA ALA A 47 -3.52 -4.93 1.50
C ALA A 47 -4.74 -4.64 2.39
N ILE A 48 -5.94 -4.63 1.79
CA ILE A 48 -7.19 -4.34 2.52
C ILE A 48 -7.55 -5.48 3.46
N ASN A 49 -7.66 -6.71 2.93
CA ASN A 49 -8.27 -7.82 3.66
C ASN A 49 -7.32 -8.47 4.68
N GLN A 50 -6.01 -8.47 4.40
CA GLN A 50 -5.02 -9.15 5.26
C GLN A 50 -4.26 -8.17 6.16
N PHE A 51 -4.04 -6.94 5.69
CA PHE A 51 -3.21 -5.94 6.37
C PHE A 51 -3.99 -4.71 6.83
N GLY A 52 -5.32 -4.72 6.71
CA GLY A 52 -6.19 -3.64 7.17
C GLY A 52 -5.95 -2.29 6.51
N ALA A 53 -5.36 -2.29 5.30
CA ALA A 53 -5.03 -1.06 4.60
C ALA A 53 -6.28 -0.37 4.06
N VAL A 54 -6.26 0.96 4.06
CA VAL A 54 -7.27 1.79 3.39
C VAL A 54 -6.67 2.31 2.09
N VAL A 55 -7.38 2.13 0.99
CA VAL A 55 -7.02 2.72 -0.28
C VAL A 55 -7.41 4.19 -0.26
N ARG A 56 -6.44 5.07 -0.54
CA ARG A 56 -6.65 6.47 -0.86
C ARG A 56 -6.37 6.69 -2.33
N ASP A 57 -7.14 7.56 -2.94
CA ASP A 57 -6.84 8.06 -4.28
C ASP A 57 -5.43 8.65 -4.28
N ALA A 58 -4.60 8.19 -5.23
CA ALA A 58 -3.34 8.86 -5.48
C ALA A 58 -3.65 10.30 -5.91
N PRO A 59 -2.90 11.32 -5.44
CA PRO A 59 -3.16 12.69 -5.83
C PRO A 59 -3.14 12.76 -7.36
N THR A 60 -4.27 13.17 -7.92
CA THR A 60 -4.36 13.56 -9.32
C THR A 60 -3.38 14.71 -9.52
N GLN A 61 -2.28 14.43 -10.20
CA GLN A 61 -1.38 15.47 -10.68
C GLN A 61 -2.09 16.32 -11.74
#